data_AF-A0A3N7H9M4-F1
#
_entry.id   AF-A0A3N7H9M4-F1
#
_cell.length_a   1.000
_cell.length_b   1.000
_cell.length_c   1.000
_cell.angle_alpha   90.00
_cell.angle_beta   90.00
_cell.angle_gamma   90.00
#
_symmetry.space_group_name_H-M   'P 1'
#
loop_
_entity.id
_entity.type
_entity.pdbx_description
1 polymer ?
#
loop_
_entity_poly.entity_id
_entity_poly.type
_entity_poly.pdbx_seq_one_letter_code
_entity_poly.pdbx_strand_id
1 'polypeptide(L)' 'MKHVVHRADTLFIQPALLVDGIRLATIEEIIAMKIDVVQRVGRKKDFWDLHELLIDHDIQTMLDLHQQRYPYTKSIKY' A
#
# COMPACT_ATOMS: atom_id res chain seq x y z
N MET A 1 -20.85 -19.63 14.09
CA MET A 1 -20.11 -18.41 14.52
C MET A 1 -18.68 -18.54 14.03
N LYS A 2 -18.33 -17.88 12.92
CA LYS A 2 -16.92 -17.78 12.50
C LYS A 2 -16.35 -16.59 13.26
N HIS A 3 -15.43 -16.85 14.18
CA HIS A 3 -14.63 -15.82 14.82
C HIS A 3 -13.79 -15.15 13.72
N VAL A 4 -14.27 -14.03 13.19
CA VAL A 4 -13.44 -13.15 12.37
C VAL A 4 -12.55 -12.43 13.37
N VAL A 5 -11.40 -13.03 13.62
CA VAL A 5 -10.29 -12.36 14.29
C VAL A 5 -9.83 -11.27 13.33
N HIS A 6 -10.37 -10.06 13.47
CA HIS A 6 -9.74 -8.87 12.92
C HIS A 6 -8.48 -8.62 13.73
N ARG A 7 -7.42 -9.42 13.52
CA ARG A 7 -6.09 -8.96 13.87
C ARG A 7 -5.85 -7.73 13.01
N ALA A 8 -5.39 -6.66 13.64
CA ALA A 8 -4.74 -5.58 12.91
C ALA A 8 -3.49 -6.21 12.25
N ASP A 9 -3.69 -6.80 11.07
CA ASP A 9 -2.63 -7.38 10.28
C ASP A 9 -1.87 -6.21 9.63
N THR A 10 -1.12 -5.46 10.45
CA THR A 10 -0.06 -4.56 10.00
C THR A 10 1.18 -5.39 9.62
N LEU A 11 0.98 -6.48 8.88
CA LEU A 11 2.04 -7.22 8.24
C LEU A 11 2.29 -6.53 6.90
N PHE A 12 3.49 -6.00 6.74
CA PHE A 12 3.97 -5.56 5.43
C PHE A 12 3.89 -6.74 4.44
N ILE A 13 3.60 -6.45 3.17
CA ILE A 13 3.62 -7.47 2.11
C ILE A 13 5.03 -8.02 1.98
N GLN A 14 6.03 -7.16 2.21
CA GLN A 14 7.45 -7.49 2.09
C GLN A 14 8.20 -7.35 3.43
N PRO A 15 9.31 -8.10 3.62
CA PRO A 15 10.18 -7.88 4.76
C PRO A 15 10.75 -6.46 4.74
N ALA A 16 10.92 -5.86 5.92
CA ALA A 16 11.55 -4.54 6.03
C ALA A 16 12.99 -4.58 5.49
N LEU A 17 13.35 -3.57 4.71
CA LEU A 17 14.70 -3.38 4.20
C LEU A 17 15.60 -2.90 5.35
N LEU A 18 16.71 -3.59 5.60
CA LEU A 18 17.69 -3.18 6.61
C LEU A 18 18.83 -2.42 5.93
N VAL A 19 18.89 -1.11 6.12
CA VAL A 19 19.98 -0.26 5.60
C VAL A 19 20.63 0.44 6.78
N ASP A 20 21.94 0.24 6.96
CA ASP A 20 22.72 0.83 8.06
C ASP A 20 22.13 0.56 9.46
N GLY A 21 21.51 -0.60 9.64
CA GLY A 21 20.85 -1.00 10.90
C GLY A 21 19.45 -0.39 11.10
N ILE A 22 18.97 0.43 10.16
CA ILE A 22 17.63 1.03 10.17
C ILE A 22 16.68 0.16 9.36
N ARG A 23 15.49 -0.12 9.92
CA ARG A 23 14.41 -0.83 9.22
C ARG A 23 13.59 0.16 8.41
N LEU A 24 13.57 -0.02 7.10
CA LEU A 24 12.83 0.78 6.13
C LEU A 24 11.73 -0.08 5.48
N ALA A 25 10.64 0.56 5.10
CA ALA A 25 9.65 -0.07 4.22
C ALA A 25 10.21 -0.12 2.80
N THR A 26 9.87 -1.16 2.04
CA THR A 26 10.24 -1.21 0.61
C THR A 26 9.45 -0.17 -0.18
N ILE A 27 9.90 0.13 -1.39
CA ILE A 27 9.26 1.13 -2.26
C ILE A 27 7.83 0.66 -2.60
N GLU A 28 7.65 -0.63 -2.87
CA GLU A 28 6.37 -1.25 -3.16
C GLU A 28 5.38 -1.10 -2.00
N GLU A 29 5.89 -1.23 -0.77
CA GLU A 29 5.10 -1.06 0.44
C GLU A 29 4.65 0.40 0.60
N ILE A 30 5.55 1.35 0.32
CA ILE A 30 5.27 2.79 0.33
C ILE A 30 4.23 3.15 -0.73
N ILE A 31 4.34 2.58 -1.94
CA ILE A 31 3.37 2.75 -3.03
C ILE A 31 1.98 2.28 -2.59
N ALA A 32 1.87 1.05 -2.08
CA ALA A 32 0.59 0.48 -1.62
C ALA A 32 -0.07 1.33 -0.53
N MET A 33 0.73 1.89 0.39
CA MET A 33 0.27 2.81 1.44
C MET A 33 -0.19 4.16 0.90
N LYS A 34 0.58 4.76 -0.03
CA LYS A 34 0.22 6.05 -0.63
C LYS A 34 -1.07 5.96 -1.43
N ILE A 35 -1.30 4.86 -2.15
CA ILE A 35 -2.56 4.64 -2.86
C ILE A 35 -3.75 4.59 -1.90
N ASP A 36 -3.65 3.90 -0.76
CA ASP A 36 -4.73 3.86 0.24
C ASP A 36 -5.04 5.27 0.79
N VAL A 37 -4.00 6.06 1.07
CA VAL A 37 -4.16 7.46 1.55
C VAL A 37 -4.82 8.35 0.50
N VAL A 38 -4.42 8.22 -0.77
CA VAL A 38 -4.98 8.98 -1.89
C VAL A 38 -6.43 8.59 -2.17
N GLN A 39 -6.80 7.32 -2.02
CA GLN A 39 -8.18 6.85 -2.17
C GLN A 39 -9.11 7.39 -1.07
N ARG A 40 -8.62 7.57 0.16
CA ARG A 40 -9.46 8.00 1.29
C ARG A 40 -9.60 9.51 1.42
N VAL A 41 -8.48 10.23 1.43
CA VAL A 41 -8.43 11.67 1.72
C VAL A 41 -7.75 12.44 0.60
N GLY A 42 -6.58 11.96 0.14
CA GLY A 42 -5.82 12.54 -0.97
C GLY A 42 -5.42 14.00 -0.81
N ARG A 43 -4.27 14.27 -0.17
CA ARG A 43 -3.71 15.64 -0.11
C ARG A 43 -2.78 15.86 -1.31
N LYS A 44 -2.64 17.12 -1.76
CA LYS A 44 -1.79 17.48 -2.92
C LYS A 44 -0.36 16.91 -2.86
N LYS A 45 0.22 16.83 -1.66
CA LYS A 45 1.56 16.24 -1.46
C LYS A 45 1.59 14.74 -1.77
N ASP A 46 0.58 13.99 -1.35
CA ASP A 46 0.52 12.54 -1.57
C ASP A 46 0.38 12.20 -3.07
N PHE A 47 -0.33 13.05 -3.83
CA PHE A 47 -0.41 12.94 -5.30
C PHE A 47 0.91 13.25 -6.00
N TRP A 48 1.64 14.28 -5.52
CA TRP A 48 2.96 14.60 -6.07
C TRP A 48 3.94 13.45 -5.85
N ASP A 49 3.95 12.89 -4.64
CA ASP A 49 4.81 11.75 -4.33
C ASP A 49 4.46 10.50 -5.18
N LEU A 50 3.18 10.24 -5.45
CA LEU A 50 2.78 9.17 -6.38
C LEU A 50 3.20 9.48 -7.82
N HIS A 51 3.05 10.72 -8.27
CA HIS A 51 3.46 11.13 -9.61
C HIS A 51 4.97 10.94 -9.85
N GLU A 52 5.81 11.23 -8.85
CA GLU A 52 7.24 10.91 -8.94
C GLU A 52 7.49 9.39 -9.03
N LEU A 53 6.76 8.59 -8.25
CA LEU A 53 6.87 7.13 -8.29
C LEU A 53 6.37 6.53 -9.62
N LEU A 54 5.47 7.21 -10.34
CA LEU A 54 4.95 6.79 -11.65
C LEU A 54 6.00 6.85 -12.77
N ILE A 55 7.12 7.55 -12.54
CA ILE A 55 8.23 7.59 -13.49
C ILE A 55 8.90 6.21 -13.58
N ASP A 56 8.98 5.49 -12.46
CA ASP A 56 9.70 4.22 -12.35
C ASP A 56 8.76 3.00 -12.21
N HIS A 57 7.49 3.20 -11.85
CA HIS A 57 6.51 2.13 -11.64
C HIS A 57 5.21 2.40 -12.39
N ASP A 58 4.74 1.44 -13.18
CA ASP A 58 3.47 1.60 -13.89
C ASP A 58 2.27 1.62 -12.93
N ILE A 59 1.23 2.38 -13.29
CA ILE A 59 0.00 2.54 -12.51
C ILE A 59 -0.62 1.17 -12.20
N GLN A 60 -0.62 0.25 -13.17
CA GLN A 60 -1.19 -1.08 -12.98
C GLN A 60 -0.47 -1.85 -11.88
N THR A 61 0.86 -1.84 -11.88
CA THR A 61 1.68 -2.46 -10.82
C THR A 61 1.38 -1.85 -9.46
N MET A 62 1.24 -0.52 -9.38
CA MET A 62 0.91 0.12 -8.11
C MET A 62 -0.47 -0.29 -7.57
N LEU A 63 -1.47 -0.40 -8.45
CA LEU A 63 -2.81 -0.87 -8.08
C LEU A 63 -2.80 -2.34 -7.63
N ASP A 64 -2.01 -3.17 -8.29
CA ASP A 64 -1.85 -4.58 -7.93
C ASP A 64 -1.19 -4.72 -6.54
N LEU A 65 -0.15 -3.92 -6.25
CA LEU A 65 0.50 -3.86 -4.94
C LEU A 65 -0.47 -3.41 -3.85
N HIS A 66 -1.29 -2.38 -4.13
CA HIS A 66 -2.33 -1.95 -3.20
C HIS A 66 -3.37 -3.07 -2.95
N GLN A 67 -3.78 -3.79 -4.00
CA GLN A 67 -4.71 -4.91 -3.89
C GLN A 67 -4.12 -6.10 -3.11
N GLN A 68 -2.81 -6.38 -3.28
CA GLN A 68 -2.11 -7.39 -2.50
C GLN A 68 -2.09 -7.05 -1.00
N ARG A 69 -1.91 -5.77 -0.66
CA ARG A 69 -1.92 -5.30 0.73
C ARG A 69 -3.32 -5.28 1.34
N TYR A 70 -4.30 -4.89 0.55
CA TYR A 70 -5.68 -4.69 0.99
C TYR A 70 -6.67 -5.54 0.17
N PRO A 71 -6.58 -6.89 0.26
CA PRO A 71 -7.41 -7.79 -0.56
C PRO A 71 -8.90 -7.68 -0.24
N TYR A 72 -9.24 -7.19 0.97
CA TYR A 72 -10.62 -7.06 1.45
C TYR A 72 -11.20 -5.64 1.31
N THR A 73 -10.44 -4.66 0.82
CA THR A 73 -10.96 -3.28 0.61
C THR A 73 -11.94 -3.22 -0.57
N LYS A 74 -11.91 -4.19 -1.49
CA LYS A 74 -12.93 -4.33 -2.54
C LYS A 74 -14.16 -5.09 -2.03
N SER A 75 -15.13 -4.39 -1.45
CA SER A 75 -16.53 -4.86 -1.40
C SER A 75 -17.37 -4.09 -2.42
N ILE A 76 -17.26 -4.45 -3.70
CA ILE A 76 -18.30 -4.11 -4.67
C ILE A 76 -18.92 -5.44 -5.09
N LYS A 77 -19.98 -5.81 -4.37
CA LYS A 77 -20.97 -6.78 -4.84
C LYS A 77 -21.74 -6.10 -5.98
N TYR A 78 -21.78 -6.75 -7.15
CA TYR A 78 -22.87 -6.55 -8.11
C TYR A 78 -24.09 -7.34 -7.67
#